data_AF-A0A5N8US65-F1
#
_entry.id   AF-A0A5N8US65-F1
#
_cell.length_a   1.000
_cell.length_b   1.000
_cell.length_c   1.000
_cell.angle_alpha   90.00
_cell.angle_beta   90.00
_cell.angle_gamma   90.00
#
_symmetry.space_group_name_H-M   'P 1'
#
loop_
_entity.id
_entity.type
_entity.pdbx_description
1 polymer ?
#
loop_
_entity_poly.entity_id
_entity_poly.type
_entity_poly.pdbx_seq_one_letter_code
_entity_poly.pdbx_strand_id
1 'polypeptide(L)'
;MLRPWCLSFWRIELKKVVITQSGEVLIARGVIEVEVNSVVEDITQGKHIHAGSILFIEDGAEISIAYEDGTAFHQTQHGQIVDNNEISDALSDAAEIAQLQDLISAEKDPTVMLPETAAGSGLSNEGESHFISVGRTGHETIAAAGYSTIGTTQISFDTTDGIESSDIDEPSTLESDSNTIAEDTVATGNVLNNDTDIDNDLSVTSFEVEGSRYSAGTTVILDDGSLVLNTDGSYIFTPNENWNGTVPVIIYTVNTDLSSTLNIIVTPVADDFTDDNEVRTISEDSPEVSGNVIDGSSVDGDVSLTSFTVDGDNTVYQADGSDITIADVGTFSLDSQGDYTFTPAANYNGAVPVITYSLTDGSSTDTSSLSITV
;
A
#
# COMPACT_ATOMS: atom_id res chain seq x y z
N MET A 1 -30.54 20.84 38.33
CA MET A 1 -31.29 21.49 37.23
C MET A 1 -30.59 22.79 36.87
N LEU A 2 -29.80 22.81 35.81
CA LEU A 2 -29.46 23.98 35.01
C LEU A 2 -29.02 23.43 33.64
N ARG A 3 -29.65 23.94 32.59
CA ARG A 3 -29.67 23.40 31.23
C ARG A 3 -28.36 23.74 30.49
N PRO A 4 -27.87 22.88 29.58
CA PRO A 4 -26.82 23.27 28.66
C PRO A 4 -27.40 24.26 27.65
N TRP A 5 -26.78 25.44 27.53
CA TRP A 5 -27.06 26.37 26.44
C TRP A 5 -26.29 25.93 25.20
N CYS A 6 -27.07 25.81 24.13
CA CYS A 6 -26.70 25.51 22.76
C CYS A 6 -25.49 26.35 22.30
N LEU A 7 -24.36 25.69 22.00
CA LEU A 7 -23.36 26.22 21.08
C LEU A 7 -23.90 25.97 19.68
N SER A 8 -24.55 26.99 19.13
CA SER A 8 -24.92 27.04 17.73
C SER A 8 -23.64 26.91 16.90
N PHE A 9 -23.44 25.74 16.28
CA PHE A 9 -22.49 25.53 15.20
C PHE A 9 -22.79 26.58 14.11
N TRP A 10 -21.90 27.56 13.95
CA TRP A 10 -21.82 28.30 12.71
C TRP A 10 -21.40 27.29 11.65
N ARG A 11 -22.33 26.92 10.77
CA ARG A 11 -22.00 26.14 9.58
C ARG A 11 -21.36 27.12 8.60
N ILE A 12 -20.03 27.14 8.58
CA ILE A 12 -19.24 27.84 7.56
C ILE A 12 -19.66 27.22 6.22
N GLU A 13 -20.08 28.06 5.27
CA GLU A 13 -20.56 27.61 3.97
C GLU A 13 -19.34 27.28 3.11
N LEU A 14 -18.94 26.01 3.06
CA LEU A 14 -17.82 25.56 2.23
C LEU A 14 -18.29 25.37 0.79
N LYS A 15 -17.59 25.98 -0.16
CA LYS A 15 -17.84 25.81 -1.59
C LYS A 15 -17.28 24.46 -2.04
N LYS A 16 -18.15 23.64 -2.65
CA LYS A 16 -17.78 22.32 -3.17
C LYS A 16 -17.28 22.44 -4.60
N VAL A 17 -16.05 21.98 -4.87
CA VAL A 17 -15.47 21.92 -6.21
C VAL A 17 -15.04 20.47 -6.49
N VAL A 18 -15.46 19.91 -7.63
CA VAL A 18 -15.01 18.57 -8.05
C VAL A 18 -13.83 18.73 -8.99
N ILE A 19 -12.74 18.05 -8.68
CA ILE A 19 -11.53 18.05 -9.49
C ILE A 19 -11.65 16.97 -10.56
N THR A 20 -11.44 17.32 -11.83
CA THR A 20 -11.57 16.38 -12.95
C THR A 20 -10.24 15.86 -13.47
N GLN A 21 -9.12 16.35 -12.94
CA GLN A 21 -7.76 16.01 -13.36
C GLN A 21 -6.81 15.98 -12.15
N SER A 22 -5.80 15.11 -12.18
CA SER A 22 -4.77 15.06 -11.13
C SER A 22 -3.78 16.22 -11.26
N GLY A 23 -3.24 16.68 -10.14
CA GLY A 23 -2.30 17.80 -10.12
C GLY A 23 -1.76 18.12 -8.73
N GLU A 24 -0.88 19.11 -8.64
CA GLU A 24 -0.22 19.55 -7.42
C GLU A 24 -0.77 20.90 -6.93
N VAL A 25 -0.98 21.02 -5.63
CA VAL A 25 -1.42 22.28 -5.00
C VAL A 25 -0.24 23.24 -4.86
N LEU A 26 -0.21 24.29 -5.69
CA LEU A 26 0.82 25.32 -5.66
C LEU A 26 0.61 26.37 -4.56
N ILE A 27 -0.65 26.65 -4.19
CA ILE A 27 -1.00 27.61 -3.14
C ILE A 27 -2.20 27.06 -2.36
N ALA A 28 -2.13 27.07 -1.04
CA ALA A 28 -3.26 26.83 -0.15
C ALA A 28 -3.23 27.82 1.02
N ARG A 29 -4.21 28.73 1.09
CA ARG A 29 -4.33 29.73 2.16
C ARG A 29 -5.78 29.81 2.62
N GLY A 30 -6.00 29.77 3.94
CA GLY A 30 -7.34 29.62 4.52
C GLY A 30 -7.68 28.15 4.78
N VAL A 31 -8.93 27.86 5.16
CA VAL A 31 -9.37 26.48 5.40
C VAL A 31 -9.82 25.85 4.07
N ILE A 32 -9.08 24.83 3.64
CA ILE A 32 -9.39 24.05 2.44
C ILE A 32 -9.24 22.58 2.80
N GLU A 33 -10.29 21.81 2.58
CA GLU A 33 -10.33 20.38 2.85
C GLU A 33 -10.55 19.59 1.56
N VAL A 34 -10.00 18.38 1.49
CA VAL A 34 -10.25 17.41 0.41
C VAL A 34 -10.91 16.16 0.97
N GLU A 35 -11.93 15.66 0.30
CA GLU A 35 -12.50 14.35 0.57
C GLU A 35 -11.90 13.32 -0.39
N VAL A 36 -11.20 12.33 0.18
CA VAL A 36 -10.66 11.16 -0.51
C VAL A 36 -11.20 9.93 0.20
N ASN A 37 -11.88 9.03 -0.52
CA ASN A 37 -12.44 7.79 0.04
C ASN A 37 -13.33 7.99 1.29
N SER A 38 -14.11 9.08 1.32
CA SER A 38 -14.99 9.46 2.45
C SER A 38 -14.27 9.90 3.73
N VAL A 39 -12.96 10.18 3.66
CA VAL A 39 -12.18 10.85 4.70
C VAL A 39 -11.89 12.27 4.26
N VAL A 40 -12.11 13.24 5.16
CA VAL A 40 -11.86 14.67 4.93
C VAL A 40 -10.52 15.05 5.55
N GLU A 41 -9.64 15.64 4.76
CA GLU A 41 -8.30 16.06 5.19
C GLU A 41 -8.01 17.51 4.80
N ASP A 42 -7.26 18.22 5.63
CA ASP A 42 -6.74 19.55 5.28
C ASP A 42 -5.78 19.47 4.07
N ILE A 43 -5.82 20.51 3.24
CA ILE A 43 -4.91 20.67 2.11
C ILE A 43 -3.81 21.67 2.45
N THR A 44 -2.58 21.26 2.18
CA THR A 44 -1.39 22.11 2.23
C THR A 44 -0.77 22.26 0.85
N GLN A 45 0.02 23.31 0.67
CA GLN A 45 0.86 23.47 -0.52
C GLN A 45 1.78 22.25 -0.71
N GLY A 46 2.01 21.84 -1.96
CA GLY A 46 2.79 20.65 -2.34
C GLY A 46 1.99 19.34 -2.34
N LYS A 47 0.75 19.32 -1.83
CA LYS A 47 -0.07 18.10 -1.81
C LYS A 47 -0.51 17.74 -3.22
N HIS A 48 -0.31 16.48 -3.61
CA HIS A 48 -0.85 15.94 -4.85
C HIS A 48 -2.32 15.57 -4.67
N ILE A 49 -3.17 15.94 -5.62
CA ILE A 49 -4.60 15.63 -5.64
C ILE A 49 -4.93 14.82 -6.89
N HIS A 50 -5.87 13.89 -6.78
CA HIS A 50 -6.24 13.01 -7.88
C HIS A 50 -7.55 13.45 -8.55
N ALA A 51 -7.69 13.11 -9.83
CA ALA A 51 -8.97 13.27 -10.53
C ALA A 51 -10.11 12.55 -9.78
N GLY A 52 -11.23 13.24 -9.58
CA GLY A 52 -12.39 12.76 -8.82
C GLY A 52 -12.44 13.24 -7.37
N SER A 53 -11.37 13.84 -6.84
CA SER A 53 -11.36 14.44 -5.50
C SER A 53 -12.36 15.60 -5.38
N ILE A 54 -12.93 15.75 -4.19
CA ILE A 54 -13.86 16.82 -3.87
C ILE A 54 -13.16 17.79 -2.93
N LEU A 55 -13.09 19.06 -3.32
CA LEU A 55 -12.58 20.15 -2.49
C LEU A 55 -13.73 20.87 -1.79
N PHE A 56 -13.49 21.22 -0.53
CA PHE A 56 -14.33 22.09 0.28
C PHE A 56 -13.51 23.33 0.63
N ILE A 57 -13.90 24.47 0.08
CA ILE A 57 -13.14 25.72 0.17
C ILE A 57 -13.94 26.73 0.99
N GLU A 58 -13.35 27.25 2.07
CA GLU A 58 -13.95 28.32 2.87
C GLU A 58 -14.03 29.64 2.10
N ASP A 59 -15.07 30.44 2.36
CA ASP A 59 -15.20 31.78 1.80
C ASP A 59 -14.02 32.66 2.23
N GLY A 60 -13.29 33.21 1.24
CA GLY A 60 -12.06 33.96 1.46
C GLY A 60 -10.77 33.12 1.44
N ALA A 61 -10.84 31.80 1.26
CA ALA A 61 -9.67 30.96 1.01
C ALA A 61 -9.13 31.12 -0.43
N GLU A 62 -7.83 30.91 -0.59
CA GLU A 62 -7.11 30.99 -1.87
C GLU A 62 -6.45 29.65 -2.16
N ILE A 63 -6.74 29.08 -3.34
CA ILE A 63 -6.12 27.84 -3.82
C ILE A 63 -5.66 27.97 -5.26
N SER A 64 -4.49 27.42 -5.55
CA SER A 64 -3.98 27.24 -6.91
C SER A 64 -3.48 25.81 -7.09
N ILE A 65 -3.89 25.15 -8.17
CA ILE A 65 -3.50 23.78 -8.52
C ILE A 65 -2.94 23.80 -9.93
N ALA A 66 -1.77 23.21 -10.15
CA ALA A 66 -1.26 22.91 -11.47
C ALA A 66 -1.58 21.46 -11.82
N TYR A 67 -2.24 21.25 -12.96
CA TYR A 67 -2.58 19.93 -13.46
C TYR A 67 -1.46 19.36 -14.32
N GLU A 68 -1.41 18.03 -14.39
CA GLU A 68 -0.41 17.28 -15.17
C GLU A 68 -0.48 17.59 -16.68
N ASP A 69 -1.61 18.08 -17.20
CA ASP A 69 -1.78 18.48 -18.60
C ASP A 69 -1.22 19.88 -18.92
N GLY A 70 -0.65 20.55 -17.92
CA GLY A 70 -0.09 21.90 -18.01
C GLY A 70 -1.11 23.03 -17.82
N THR A 71 -2.39 22.70 -17.59
CA THR A 71 -3.41 23.68 -17.19
C THR A 71 -3.38 23.94 -15.69
N ALA A 72 -4.06 24.99 -15.22
CA ALA A 72 -4.09 25.32 -13.80
C ALA A 72 -5.48 25.81 -13.36
N PHE A 73 -5.83 25.48 -12.12
CA PHE A 73 -7.03 25.98 -11.45
C PHE A 73 -6.63 27.01 -10.40
N HIS A 74 -7.28 28.17 -10.41
CA HIS A 74 -7.02 29.25 -9.47
C HIS A 74 -8.33 29.80 -8.89
N GLN A 75 -8.39 29.93 -7.56
CA GLN A 75 -9.48 30.60 -6.85
C GLN A 75 -8.91 31.60 -5.83
N THR A 76 -9.44 32.82 -5.86
CA THR A 76 -9.02 33.94 -5.00
C THR A 76 -10.07 34.27 -3.94
N GLN A 77 -9.68 35.11 -2.96
CA GLN A 77 -10.43 35.48 -1.74
C GLN A 77 -11.80 36.15 -1.97
N HIS A 78 -12.30 36.28 -3.21
CA HIS A 78 -13.59 36.90 -3.52
C HIS A 78 -14.48 36.07 -4.46
N GLY A 79 -14.37 34.74 -4.41
CA GLY A 79 -15.38 33.82 -4.96
C GLY A 79 -15.53 33.83 -6.49
N GLN A 80 -14.73 34.60 -7.23
CA GLN A 80 -14.74 34.63 -8.69
C GLN A 80 -14.14 33.31 -9.22
N ILE A 81 -15.00 32.48 -9.82
CA ILE A 81 -14.58 31.37 -10.67
C ILE A 81 -14.24 32.01 -12.02
N VAL A 82 -12.96 32.01 -12.39
CA VAL A 82 -12.59 32.35 -13.77
C VAL A 82 -12.79 31.09 -14.60
N ASP A 83 -13.97 30.97 -15.23
CA ASP A 83 -14.19 30.00 -16.30
C ASP A 83 -13.24 30.35 -17.47
N ASN A 84 -12.26 29.48 -17.74
CA ASN A 84 -11.43 29.19 -18.94
C ASN A 84 -11.33 30.17 -20.14
N ASN A 85 -11.68 31.45 -20.04
CA ASN A 85 -11.67 32.39 -21.17
C ASN A 85 -11.01 33.74 -20.84
N GLU A 86 -10.47 33.92 -19.63
CA GLU A 86 -9.55 35.03 -19.29
C GLU A 86 -8.10 34.55 -19.08
N ILE A 87 -7.76 33.34 -19.56
CA ILE A 87 -6.36 32.96 -19.89
C ILE A 87 -6.04 33.42 -21.34
N SER A 88 -6.76 34.43 -21.85
CA SER A 88 -6.47 35.03 -23.16
C SER A 88 -5.16 35.84 -23.12
N ASP A 89 -4.84 36.46 -21.99
CA ASP A 89 -3.71 37.40 -21.89
C ASP A 89 -2.40 36.76 -21.42
N ALA A 90 -2.42 35.48 -21.02
CA ALA A 90 -1.19 34.69 -20.77
C ALA A 90 -0.92 33.68 -21.90
N LEU A 91 -1.92 33.34 -22.72
CA LEU A 91 -1.75 32.58 -23.97
C LEU A 91 -1.45 33.49 -25.18
N SER A 92 -1.66 34.81 -25.08
CA SER A 92 -1.17 35.75 -26.10
C SER A 92 0.35 35.71 -26.21
N ASP A 93 1.05 35.50 -25.11
CA ASP A 93 2.51 35.51 -25.09
C ASP A 93 3.09 34.26 -25.78
N ALA A 94 2.44 33.09 -25.63
CA ALA A 94 2.84 31.87 -26.33
C ALA A 94 2.56 31.95 -27.85
N ALA A 95 1.46 32.61 -28.25
CA ALA A 95 1.16 32.87 -29.67
C ALA A 95 2.04 33.97 -30.28
N GLU A 96 2.42 34.99 -29.49
CA GLU A 96 3.37 36.04 -29.89
C GLU A 96 4.78 35.49 -30.05
N ILE A 97 5.21 34.56 -29.19
CA ILE A 97 6.50 33.86 -29.34
C ILE A 97 6.54 33.01 -30.62
N ALA A 98 5.45 32.32 -30.97
CA ALA A 98 5.36 31.58 -32.23
C ALA A 98 5.37 32.50 -33.46
N GLN A 99 4.70 33.66 -33.40
CA GLN A 99 4.74 34.67 -34.48
C GLN A 99 6.12 35.32 -34.62
N LEU A 100 6.86 35.53 -33.52
CA LEU A 100 8.22 36.06 -33.55
C LEU A 100 9.22 35.03 -34.12
N GLN A 101 9.04 33.73 -33.86
CA GLN A 101 9.84 32.66 -34.46
C GLN A 101 9.59 32.50 -35.97
N ASP A 102 8.35 32.70 -36.44
CA ASP A 102 8.01 32.75 -37.87
C ASP A 102 8.55 34.00 -38.57
N LEU A 103 8.59 35.16 -37.90
CA LEU A 103 9.16 36.39 -38.46
C LEU A 103 10.68 36.34 -38.59
N ILE A 104 11.38 35.69 -37.66
CA ILE A 104 12.83 35.45 -37.74
C ILE A 104 13.15 34.43 -38.84
N SER A 105 12.32 33.40 -39.01
CA SER A 105 12.45 32.37 -40.05
C SER A 105 12.10 32.86 -41.47
N ALA A 106 11.47 34.05 -41.60
CA ALA A 106 11.07 34.65 -42.87
C ALA A 106 12.14 35.61 -43.49
N GLU A 107 13.28 35.82 -42.83
CA GLU A 107 14.44 36.61 -43.31
C GLU A 107 14.08 38.00 -43.89
N LYS A 108 12.97 38.61 -43.45
CA LYS A 108 12.51 39.91 -43.93
C LYS A 108 13.23 41.03 -43.18
N ASP A 109 14.20 41.64 -43.85
CA ASP A 109 14.85 42.88 -43.44
C ASP A 109 13.80 44.03 -43.32
N PRO A 110 13.56 44.57 -42.12
CA PRO A 110 12.55 45.61 -41.90
C PRO A 110 12.97 47.00 -42.39
N THR A 111 14.16 47.16 -43.00
CA THR A 111 14.62 48.44 -43.54
C THR A 111 14.22 48.68 -45.00
N VAL A 112 13.62 47.69 -45.68
CA VAL A 112 13.36 47.74 -47.13
C VAL A 112 12.09 48.53 -47.53
N MET A 113 11.21 48.87 -46.59
CA MET A 113 10.00 49.66 -46.87
C MET A 113 9.83 50.88 -45.95
N LEU A 114 10.90 51.65 -45.74
CA LEU A 114 10.69 53.05 -45.35
C LEU A 114 10.14 53.81 -46.58
N PRO A 115 9.01 54.53 -46.45
CA PRO A 115 8.59 55.44 -47.51
C PRO A 115 9.70 56.47 -47.74
N GLU A 116 9.91 56.87 -49.00
CA GLU A 116 10.91 57.88 -49.34
C GLU A 116 10.75 59.06 -48.37
N THR A 117 11.84 59.38 -47.68
CA THR A 117 11.95 60.59 -46.86
C THR A 117 11.51 61.77 -47.70
N ALA A 118 10.82 62.73 -47.09
CA ALA A 118 10.28 63.93 -47.71
C ALA A 118 11.37 64.82 -48.35
N ALA A 119 12.02 64.34 -49.39
CA ALA A 119 12.71 65.12 -50.39
C ALA A 119 11.62 65.61 -51.34
N GLY A 120 11.26 66.88 -51.20
CA GLY A 120 10.30 67.53 -52.06
C GLY A 120 10.67 67.32 -53.53
N SER A 121 9.75 66.71 -54.28
CA SER A 121 9.79 66.74 -55.74
C SER A 121 9.41 68.13 -56.21
N GLY A 122 10.34 68.83 -56.87
CA GLY A 122 10.02 70.08 -57.55
C GLY A 122 11.25 70.84 -58.02
N LEU A 123 11.49 70.79 -59.33
CA LEU A 123 12.40 71.69 -60.03
C LEU A 123 11.88 73.14 -59.94
N SER A 124 12.41 73.93 -59.00
CA SER A 124 12.62 75.36 -59.20
C SER A 124 13.78 75.83 -58.35
N ASN A 125 14.87 76.16 -59.02
CA ASN A 125 15.92 77.03 -58.53
C ASN A 125 15.30 78.38 -58.17
N GLU A 126 15.57 78.89 -56.96
CA GLU A 126 15.67 80.30 -56.55
C GLU A 126 15.47 80.38 -55.02
N GLY A 127 16.56 80.46 -54.27
CA GLY A 127 16.52 80.68 -52.82
C GLY A 127 17.90 80.50 -52.18
N GLU A 128 18.63 81.60 -52.08
CA GLU A 128 19.99 81.70 -51.55
C GLU A 128 20.22 80.91 -50.24
N SER A 129 21.35 80.20 -50.16
CA SER A 129 21.83 79.58 -48.92
C SER A 129 22.35 80.65 -47.94
N HIS A 130 21.44 81.35 -47.31
CA HIS A 130 21.70 82.16 -46.12
C HIS A 130 21.17 81.42 -44.90
N PHE A 131 22.07 80.84 -44.10
CA PHE A 131 21.73 80.34 -42.77
C PHE A 131 21.98 81.47 -41.77
N ILE A 132 20.93 81.92 -41.08
CA ILE A 132 21.11 82.73 -39.87
C ILE A 132 21.45 81.75 -38.75
N SER A 133 22.70 81.76 -38.30
CA SER A 133 23.08 81.10 -37.05
C SER A 133 22.42 81.83 -35.89
N VAL A 134 21.29 81.31 -35.39
CA VAL A 134 20.70 81.76 -34.13
C VAL A 134 21.51 81.14 -33.00
N GLY A 135 22.40 81.92 -32.39
CA GLY A 135 23.06 81.54 -31.15
C GLY A 135 22.07 81.60 -30.00
N ARG A 136 21.76 80.46 -29.37
CA ARG A 136 21.09 80.45 -28.06
C ARG A 136 22.09 80.98 -27.03
N THR A 137 21.90 82.19 -26.53
CA THR A 137 22.69 82.77 -25.41
C THR A 137 22.02 82.56 -24.06
N GLY A 138 20.97 81.74 -23.99
CA GLY A 138 20.38 81.30 -22.72
C GLY A 138 21.20 80.15 -22.14
N HIS A 139 21.52 80.22 -20.85
CA HIS A 139 22.08 79.12 -20.09
C HIS A 139 21.17 77.89 -20.26
N GLU A 140 21.72 76.81 -20.81
CA GLU A 140 20.97 75.57 -20.99
C GLU A 140 20.80 74.92 -19.62
N THR A 141 19.64 75.08 -19.01
CA THR A 141 19.26 74.29 -17.84
C THR A 141 18.83 72.92 -18.35
N ILE A 142 19.79 72.03 -18.55
CA ILE A 142 19.48 70.60 -18.64
C ILE A 142 18.95 70.21 -17.27
N ALA A 143 17.68 69.82 -17.20
CA ALA A 143 17.15 69.23 -15.99
C ALA A 143 17.94 67.94 -15.74
N ALA A 144 18.92 68.01 -14.84
CA ALA A 144 19.54 66.83 -14.28
C ALA A 144 18.46 66.15 -13.45
N ALA A 145 17.76 65.18 -14.04
CA ALA A 145 17.16 64.12 -13.24
C ALA A 145 18.31 63.62 -12.37
N GLY A 146 18.22 63.70 -11.04
CA GLY A 146 19.32 63.41 -10.11
C GLY A 146 19.79 61.96 -10.10
N TYR A 147 19.74 61.28 -11.24
CA TYR A 147 20.07 59.90 -11.49
C TYR A 147 21.17 59.86 -12.56
N SER A 148 22.18 59.03 -12.33
CA SER A 148 23.26 58.80 -13.29
C SER A 148 22.71 58.15 -14.56
N THR A 149 22.95 58.75 -15.72
CA THR A 149 22.67 58.15 -17.04
C THR A 149 23.88 57.44 -17.65
N ILE A 150 24.99 57.37 -16.90
CA ILE A 150 26.09 56.49 -17.24
C ILE A 150 25.54 55.08 -17.05
N GLY A 151 25.33 54.37 -18.17
CA GLY A 151 24.99 52.95 -18.13
C GLY A 151 25.97 52.26 -17.22
N THR A 152 25.48 51.69 -16.12
CA THR A 152 26.27 50.83 -15.26
C THR A 152 26.94 49.81 -16.15
N THR A 153 28.27 49.67 -16.04
CA THR A 153 29.00 48.57 -16.65
C THR A 153 28.17 47.32 -16.43
N GLN A 154 27.78 46.66 -17.53
CA GLN A 154 26.99 45.44 -17.49
C GLN A 154 27.64 44.56 -16.40
N ILE A 155 26.91 44.30 -15.31
CA ILE A 155 27.28 43.20 -14.44
C ILE A 155 27.26 42.03 -15.40
N SER A 156 28.43 41.51 -15.72
CA SER A 156 28.51 40.21 -16.37
C SER A 156 27.78 39.31 -15.40
N PHE A 157 26.55 38.92 -15.73
CA PHE A 157 26.01 37.70 -15.17
C PHE A 157 27.00 36.66 -15.64
N ASP A 158 27.89 36.27 -14.72
CA ASP A 158 28.60 35.04 -14.91
C ASP A 158 27.49 33.99 -14.99
N THR A 159 27.27 33.40 -16.17
CA THR A 159 26.35 32.26 -16.31
C THR A 159 26.82 31.04 -15.50
N THR A 160 27.91 31.19 -14.75
CA THR A 160 28.42 30.29 -13.71
C THR A 160 28.28 30.86 -12.28
N ASP A 161 27.35 31.78 -12.03
CA ASP A 161 26.74 31.80 -10.69
C ASP A 161 25.91 30.52 -10.62
N GLY A 162 26.60 29.45 -10.21
CA GLY A 162 26.05 28.12 -10.10
C GLY A 162 24.79 28.23 -9.27
N ILE A 163 23.65 28.12 -9.92
CA ILE A 163 22.56 27.37 -9.33
C ILE A 163 23.17 25.96 -9.21
N GLU A 164 23.88 25.74 -8.11
CA GLU A 164 23.92 24.43 -7.50
C GLU A 164 22.44 24.09 -7.41
N SER A 165 21.98 23.23 -8.33
CA SER A 165 20.88 22.35 -8.03
C SER A 165 21.35 21.68 -6.75
N SER A 166 20.96 22.23 -5.60
CA SER A 166 20.99 21.44 -4.38
C SER A 166 20.11 20.27 -4.77
N ASP A 167 20.71 19.11 -5.00
CA ASP A 167 19.99 17.87 -5.28
C ASP A 167 18.88 17.80 -4.24
N ILE A 168 17.65 18.12 -4.67
CA ILE A 168 16.49 18.05 -3.79
C ILE A 168 16.22 16.56 -3.73
N ASP A 169 16.68 15.95 -2.66
CA ASP A 169 16.41 14.56 -2.32
C ASP A 169 14.93 14.45 -1.97
N GLU A 170 14.16 13.83 -2.85
CA GLU A 170 12.76 13.51 -2.62
C GLU A 170 12.67 12.26 -1.73
N PRO A 171 11.78 12.27 -0.73
CA PRO A 171 11.71 11.17 0.22
C PRO A 171 11.22 9.88 -0.43
N SER A 172 11.81 8.75 -0.05
CA SER A 172 11.29 7.45 -0.46
C SER A 172 9.86 7.22 0.06
N THR A 173 9.05 6.55 -0.75
CA THR A 173 7.72 6.09 -0.38
C THR A 173 7.77 4.58 -0.16
N LEU A 174 7.59 4.15 1.09
CA LEU A 174 7.55 2.74 1.45
C LEU A 174 6.12 2.29 1.74
N GLU A 175 5.76 1.11 1.28
CA GLU A 175 4.49 0.46 1.54
C GLU A 175 4.71 -0.82 2.37
N SER A 176 3.71 -1.23 3.16
CA SER A 176 3.83 -2.44 3.97
C SER A 176 3.54 -3.69 3.16
N ASP A 177 4.31 -4.74 3.44
CA ASP A 177 4.24 -6.02 2.76
C ASP A 177 3.45 -7.05 3.57
N SER A 178 2.83 -7.96 2.83
CA SER A 178 2.23 -9.15 3.41
C SER A 178 2.38 -10.36 2.51
N ASN A 179 2.50 -11.53 3.11
CA ASN A 179 2.46 -12.80 2.39
C ASN A 179 1.71 -13.85 3.22
N THR A 180 0.96 -14.70 2.56
CA THR A 180 0.25 -15.82 3.19
C THR A 180 0.53 -17.09 2.42
N ILE A 181 1.03 -18.10 3.13
CA ILE A 181 1.39 -19.39 2.57
C ILE A 181 0.74 -20.52 3.38
N ALA A 182 0.67 -21.70 2.80
CA ALA A 182 0.36 -22.92 3.55
C ALA A 182 1.58 -23.36 4.37
N GLU A 183 1.36 -24.08 5.47
CA GLU A 183 2.47 -24.75 6.15
C GLU A 183 3.21 -25.75 5.24
N ASP A 184 4.42 -26.12 5.65
CA ASP A 184 5.36 -26.94 4.87
C ASP A 184 5.71 -26.38 3.49
N THR A 185 5.45 -25.09 3.28
CA THR A 185 5.90 -24.35 2.11
C THR A 185 6.83 -23.22 2.49
N VAL A 186 7.72 -22.85 1.57
CA VAL A 186 8.67 -21.76 1.77
C VAL A 186 8.04 -20.46 1.28
N ALA A 187 7.96 -19.45 2.14
CA ALA A 187 7.52 -18.11 1.74
C ALA A 187 8.67 -17.39 1.03
N THR A 188 8.39 -16.85 -0.16
CA THR A 188 9.35 -16.05 -0.92
C THR A 188 8.66 -14.79 -1.43
N GLY A 189 9.42 -13.71 -1.58
CA GLY A 189 8.92 -12.43 -2.08
C GLY A 189 10.02 -11.39 -2.14
N ASN A 190 9.62 -10.14 -2.41
CA ASN A 190 10.52 -8.99 -2.35
C ASN A 190 9.77 -7.79 -1.77
N VAL A 191 10.32 -7.21 -0.70
CA VAL A 191 9.72 -6.08 0.05
C VAL A 191 9.85 -4.73 -0.65
N LEU A 192 10.69 -4.63 -1.68
CA LEU A 192 10.94 -3.36 -2.40
C LEU A 192 10.10 -3.24 -3.68
N ASN A 193 9.26 -4.22 -4.02
CA ASN A 193 8.52 -4.23 -5.28
C ASN A 193 7.44 -3.13 -5.38
N ASN A 194 6.93 -2.70 -4.23
CA ASN A 194 5.91 -1.67 -4.04
C ASN A 194 6.50 -0.37 -3.46
N ASP A 195 7.81 -0.31 -3.28
CA ASP A 195 8.51 0.85 -2.77
C ASP A 195 9.12 1.65 -3.93
N THR A 196 9.15 2.98 -3.79
CA THR A 196 9.76 3.85 -4.79
C THR A 196 10.55 4.99 -4.19
N ASP A 197 11.56 5.41 -4.92
CA ASP A 197 12.35 6.61 -4.68
C ASP A 197 12.77 7.16 -6.05
N ILE A 198 12.71 8.48 -6.23
CA ILE A 198 12.98 9.10 -7.53
C ILE A 198 14.47 9.36 -7.75
N ASP A 199 15.24 9.45 -6.66
CA ASP A 199 16.65 9.83 -6.66
C ASP A 199 17.58 8.63 -6.45
N ASN A 200 17.11 7.57 -5.81
CA ASN A 200 17.91 6.42 -5.40
C ASN A 200 17.29 5.07 -5.82
N ASP A 201 18.18 4.13 -6.17
CA ASP A 201 17.79 2.72 -6.20
C ASP A 201 17.69 2.21 -4.75
N LEU A 202 16.50 1.75 -4.35
CA LEU A 202 16.27 1.26 -3.00
C LEU A 202 16.97 -0.08 -2.74
N SER A 203 17.49 -0.22 -1.52
CA SER A 203 18.09 -1.47 -1.02
C SER A 203 17.89 -1.60 0.49
N VAL A 204 17.73 -2.83 0.98
CA VAL A 204 17.59 -3.10 2.41
C VAL A 204 18.95 -3.07 3.09
N THR A 205 19.07 -2.27 4.15
CA THR A 205 20.31 -2.16 4.96
C THR A 205 20.27 -3.05 6.19
N SER A 206 19.11 -3.13 6.85
CA SER A 206 18.93 -3.92 8.07
C SER A 206 17.47 -4.30 8.25
N PHE A 207 17.23 -5.27 9.12
CA PHE A 207 15.90 -5.63 9.56
C PHE A 207 15.88 -5.99 11.04
N GLU A 208 14.72 -5.87 11.65
CA GLU A 208 14.46 -6.16 13.04
C GLU A 208 13.36 -7.22 13.14
N VAL A 209 13.59 -8.22 13.97
CA VAL A 209 12.63 -9.26 14.32
C VAL A 209 12.79 -9.56 15.81
N GLU A 210 11.68 -9.66 16.53
CA GLU A 210 11.66 -9.86 18.00
C GLU A 210 12.50 -8.84 18.79
N GLY A 211 12.59 -7.60 18.31
CA GLY A 211 13.36 -6.53 18.97
C GLY A 211 14.88 -6.61 18.75
N SER A 212 15.37 -7.55 17.94
CA SER A 212 16.78 -7.70 17.60
C SER A 212 17.04 -7.25 16.16
N ARG A 213 18.06 -6.40 15.97
CA ARG A 213 18.44 -5.86 14.66
C ARG A 213 19.55 -6.69 14.00
N TYR A 214 19.36 -6.99 12.72
CA TYR A 214 20.24 -7.78 11.87
C TYR A 214 20.59 -7.01 10.60
N SER A 215 21.76 -7.28 10.03
CA SER A 215 22.12 -6.77 8.70
C SER A 215 21.42 -7.58 7.62
N ALA A 216 21.04 -6.93 6.52
CA ALA A 216 20.50 -7.62 5.34
C ALA A 216 21.46 -8.72 4.85
N GLY A 217 20.90 -9.83 4.35
CA GLY A 217 21.62 -11.04 3.97
C GLY A 217 21.96 -11.98 5.13
N THR A 218 21.65 -11.60 6.38
CA THR A 218 21.83 -12.49 7.53
C THR A 218 20.68 -13.48 7.61
N THR A 219 21.00 -14.76 7.78
CA THR A 219 20.02 -15.78 8.17
C THR A 219 19.77 -15.72 9.67
N VAL A 220 18.50 -15.54 10.04
CA VAL A 220 18.02 -15.55 11.43
C VAL A 220 17.24 -16.83 11.65
N ILE A 221 17.49 -17.48 12.79
CA ILE A 221 16.72 -18.63 13.27
C ILE A 221 15.75 -18.09 14.33
N LEU A 222 14.47 -18.30 14.08
CA LEU A 222 13.36 -17.98 14.98
C LEU A 222 12.87 -19.30 15.60
N ASP A 223 12.06 -19.19 16.66
CA ASP A 223 11.41 -20.39 17.25
C ASP A 223 10.47 -21.07 16.25
N ASP A 224 9.94 -20.31 15.28
CA ASP A 224 8.92 -20.74 14.31
C ASP A 224 9.47 -21.07 12.91
N GLY A 225 10.78 -20.88 12.67
CA GLY A 225 11.39 -21.12 11.35
C GLY A 225 12.70 -20.36 11.13
N SER A 226 13.09 -20.19 9.86
CA SER A 226 14.29 -19.43 9.47
C SER A 226 13.96 -18.35 8.45
N LEU A 227 14.47 -17.14 8.68
CA LEU A 227 14.30 -15.98 7.82
C LEU A 227 15.64 -15.52 7.25
N VAL A 228 15.66 -15.17 5.97
CA VAL A 228 16.68 -14.30 5.37
C VAL A 228 15.99 -13.20 4.57
N LEU A 229 16.40 -11.95 4.78
CA LEU A 229 16.02 -10.79 3.97
C LEU A 229 17.28 -10.18 3.40
N ASN A 230 17.42 -10.20 2.08
CA ASN A 230 18.61 -9.78 1.35
C ASN A 230 18.59 -8.28 1.05
N THR A 231 19.75 -7.74 0.67
CA THR A 231 19.93 -6.32 0.31
C THR A 231 19.08 -5.89 -0.88
N ASP A 232 18.77 -6.80 -1.81
CA ASP A 232 17.90 -6.53 -2.96
C ASP A 232 16.40 -6.59 -2.63
N GLY A 233 16.06 -6.71 -1.34
CA GLY A 233 14.68 -6.83 -0.85
C GLY A 233 14.09 -8.23 -0.94
N SER A 234 14.76 -9.17 -1.63
CA SER A 234 14.28 -10.55 -1.69
C SER A 234 14.36 -11.22 -0.32
N TYR A 235 13.32 -11.98 0.04
CA TYR A 235 13.31 -12.73 1.28
C TYR A 235 12.92 -14.19 1.07
N ILE A 236 13.39 -15.03 1.99
CA ILE A 236 13.00 -16.42 2.12
C ILE A 236 12.68 -16.65 3.60
N PHE A 237 11.47 -17.11 3.89
CA PHE A 237 11.10 -17.65 5.19
C PHE A 237 10.73 -19.12 5.03
N THR A 238 11.44 -19.99 5.76
CA THR A 238 11.17 -21.42 5.84
C THR A 238 10.58 -21.71 7.22
N PRO A 239 9.27 -21.97 7.33
CA PRO A 239 8.67 -22.40 8.59
C PRO A 239 9.29 -23.71 9.10
N ASN A 240 9.19 -23.97 10.39
CA ASN A 240 9.42 -25.32 10.91
C ASN A 240 8.38 -26.30 10.35
N GLU A 241 8.72 -27.59 10.32
CA GLU A 241 7.82 -28.67 9.86
C GLU A 241 6.54 -28.70 10.70
N ASN A 242 5.39 -28.78 10.02
CA ASN A 242 4.03 -28.76 10.60
C ASN A 242 3.76 -27.54 11.51
N TRP A 243 4.45 -26.42 11.27
CA TRP A 243 4.18 -25.17 11.99
C TRP A 243 3.29 -24.28 11.15
N ASN A 244 2.19 -23.86 11.77
CA ASN A 244 1.28 -22.84 11.26
C ASN A 244 1.10 -21.72 12.29
N GLY A 245 0.92 -20.49 11.81
CA GLY A 245 0.81 -19.33 12.70
C GLY A 245 1.13 -18.00 12.03
N THR A 246 1.27 -16.96 12.85
CA THR A 246 1.72 -15.64 12.39
C THR A 246 3.17 -15.45 12.78
N VAL A 247 4.03 -15.21 11.79
CA VAL A 247 5.45 -14.93 12.03
C VAL A 247 5.57 -13.58 12.75
N PRO A 248 6.51 -13.43 13.72
CA PRO A 248 6.78 -12.13 14.33
C PRO A 248 7.01 -11.05 13.26
N VAL A 249 6.39 -9.87 13.44
CA VAL A 249 6.45 -8.78 12.45
C VAL A 249 7.90 -8.40 12.18
N ILE A 250 8.27 -8.36 10.90
CA ILE A 250 9.60 -7.96 10.46
C ILE A 250 9.56 -6.47 10.11
N ILE A 251 10.43 -5.68 10.72
CA ILE A 251 10.60 -4.25 10.39
C ILE A 251 11.90 -4.12 9.60
N TYR A 252 11.86 -3.72 8.34
CA TYR A 252 13.06 -3.51 7.54
C TYR A 252 13.37 -2.03 7.37
N THR A 253 14.64 -1.69 7.22
CA THR A 253 15.14 -0.33 6.96
C THR A 253 15.89 -0.32 5.63
N VAL A 254 15.58 0.65 4.78
CA VAL A 254 16.23 0.83 3.47
C VAL A 254 17.45 1.77 3.56
N ASN A 255 18.11 2.05 2.44
CA ASN A 255 19.29 2.92 2.36
C ASN A 255 19.01 4.40 2.59
N THR A 256 17.74 4.82 2.61
CA THR A 256 17.29 6.18 2.94
C THR A 256 16.87 6.32 4.41
N ASP A 257 17.23 5.34 5.26
CA ASP A 257 16.94 5.29 6.70
C ASP A 257 15.43 5.25 7.08
N LEU A 258 14.54 5.12 6.09
CA LEU A 258 13.12 4.84 6.29
C LEU A 258 12.88 3.34 6.54
N SER A 259 11.80 3.04 7.25
CA SER A 259 11.41 1.67 7.59
C SER A 259 9.96 1.37 7.22
N SER A 260 9.71 0.12 6.85
CA SER A 260 8.37 -0.45 6.63
C SER A 260 8.31 -1.87 7.23
N THR A 261 7.20 -2.57 7.02
CA THR A 261 6.91 -3.86 7.68
C THR A 261 6.61 -4.96 6.68
N LEU A 262 7.02 -6.19 7.03
CA LEU A 262 6.63 -7.41 6.35
C LEU A 262 5.89 -8.33 7.34
N ASN A 263 4.68 -8.71 6.97
CA ASN A 263 3.83 -9.63 7.74
C ASN A 263 3.70 -10.96 6.99
N ILE A 264 4.07 -12.07 7.63
CA ILE A 264 3.95 -13.42 7.04
C ILE A 264 2.98 -14.24 7.89
N ILE A 265 2.00 -14.85 7.22
CA ILE A 265 1.01 -15.76 7.83
C ILE A 265 1.19 -17.13 7.19
N VAL A 266 1.26 -18.17 8.02
CA VAL A 266 1.30 -19.58 7.62
C VAL A 266 -0.01 -20.23 8.04
N THR A 267 -0.79 -20.71 7.06
CA THR A 267 -2.09 -21.32 7.29
C THR A 267 -1.95 -22.83 7.49
N PRO A 268 -2.72 -23.44 8.43
CA PRO A 268 -2.71 -24.89 8.62
C PRO A 268 -3.22 -25.64 7.38
N VAL A 269 -2.74 -26.85 7.19
CA VAL A 269 -3.13 -27.83 6.18
C VAL A 269 -3.40 -29.15 6.91
N ALA A 270 -4.52 -29.79 6.58
CA ALA A 270 -4.83 -31.09 7.19
C ALA A 270 -3.83 -32.16 6.75
N ASP A 271 -3.26 -32.84 7.74
CA ASP A 271 -2.40 -34.00 7.59
C ASP A 271 -3.16 -35.28 7.97
N ASP A 272 -3.06 -36.27 7.10
CA ASP A 272 -3.65 -37.59 7.39
C ASP A 272 -2.83 -38.29 8.49
N PHE A 273 -3.52 -38.90 9.44
CA PHE A 273 -2.93 -39.87 10.37
C PHE A 273 -3.40 -41.29 10.06
N THR A 274 -2.76 -42.26 10.70
CA THR A 274 -3.12 -43.67 10.60
C THR A 274 -3.16 -44.31 11.98
N ASP A 275 -4.08 -45.24 12.17
CA ASP A 275 -4.23 -46.08 13.35
C ASP A 275 -4.20 -47.56 12.95
N ASP A 276 -3.56 -48.41 13.73
CA ASP A 276 -3.46 -49.84 13.41
C ASP A 276 -4.70 -50.61 13.90
N ASN A 277 -4.98 -51.77 13.29
CA ASN A 277 -6.08 -52.64 13.75
C ASN A 277 -5.65 -53.49 14.95
N GLU A 278 -6.50 -53.67 15.97
CA GLU A 278 -6.21 -54.55 17.09
C GLU A 278 -6.78 -55.96 16.96
N VAL A 279 -6.05 -56.90 17.55
CA VAL A 279 -6.48 -58.28 17.74
C VAL A 279 -6.34 -58.66 19.20
N ARG A 280 -7.41 -59.19 19.78
CA ARG A 280 -7.46 -59.64 21.16
C ARG A 280 -7.97 -61.06 21.28
N THR A 281 -7.38 -61.81 22.21
CA THR A 281 -7.88 -63.12 22.64
C THR A 281 -8.06 -63.10 24.15
N ILE A 282 -9.23 -63.52 24.60
CA ILE A 282 -9.57 -63.65 26.01
C ILE A 282 -10.07 -65.06 26.27
N SER A 283 -10.20 -65.44 27.54
CA SER A 283 -10.80 -66.73 27.90
C SER A 283 -12.31 -66.62 27.94
N GLU A 284 -13.01 -67.68 27.55
CA GLU A 284 -14.42 -67.84 27.90
C GLU A 284 -14.68 -67.62 29.39
N ASP A 285 -15.86 -67.08 29.71
CA ASP A 285 -16.30 -66.74 31.06
C ASP A 285 -15.34 -65.82 31.83
N SER A 286 -14.49 -65.06 31.13
CA SER A 286 -13.67 -64.04 31.78
C SER A 286 -14.55 -62.96 32.41
N PRO A 287 -14.11 -62.35 33.52
CA PRO A 287 -14.67 -61.07 33.94
C PRO A 287 -14.45 -60.02 32.84
N GLU A 288 -15.01 -58.83 33.06
CA GLU A 288 -14.77 -57.66 32.21
C GLU A 288 -13.28 -57.48 31.92
N VAL A 289 -12.95 -57.39 30.63
CA VAL A 289 -11.62 -57.04 30.14
C VAL A 289 -11.64 -55.62 29.59
N SER A 290 -10.50 -54.94 29.68
CA SER A 290 -10.33 -53.59 29.12
C SER A 290 -9.06 -53.48 28.29
N GLY A 291 -9.01 -52.45 27.45
CA GLY A 291 -7.86 -52.06 26.66
C GLY A 291 -8.08 -50.68 26.02
N ASN A 292 -7.15 -50.28 25.15
CA ASN A 292 -7.23 -49.05 24.39
C ASN A 292 -7.03 -49.36 22.89
N VAL A 293 -7.78 -48.71 22.01
CA VAL A 293 -7.74 -48.88 20.54
C VAL A 293 -7.12 -47.70 19.79
N ILE A 294 -6.47 -46.77 20.50
CA ILE A 294 -5.72 -45.69 19.87
C ILE A 294 -4.23 -46.01 20.02
N ASP A 295 -3.56 -46.26 18.90
CA ASP A 295 -2.10 -46.32 18.84
C ASP A 295 -1.48 -45.35 17.82
N GLY A 296 -2.31 -44.70 17.00
CA GLY A 296 -1.94 -43.61 16.10
C GLY A 296 -1.64 -42.28 16.80
N SER A 297 -0.98 -41.37 16.07
CA SER A 297 -0.73 -39.98 16.47
C SER A 297 -0.88 -39.04 15.29
N SER A 298 -1.36 -37.81 15.52
CA SER A 298 -1.45 -36.76 14.50
C SER A 298 -0.63 -35.53 14.89
N VAL A 299 -0.23 -34.76 13.88
CA VAL A 299 0.43 -33.46 14.01
C VAL A 299 -0.58 -32.31 14.09
N ASP A 300 -1.81 -32.52 13.60
CA ASP A 300 -2.91 -31.55 13.62
C ASP A 300 -3.60 -31.44 14.98
N GLY A 301 -3.57 -32.50 15.79
CA GLY A 301 -4.31 -32.56 17.04
C GLY A 301 -4.30 -33.92 17.72
N ASP A 302 -4.98 -33.98 18.87
CA ASP A 302 -5.18 -35.23 19.61
C ASP A 302 -6.15 -36.15 18.86
N VAL A 303 -5.76 -37.40 18.66
CA VAL A 303 -6.61 -38.42 18.05
C VAL A 303 -7.68 -38.87 19.05
N SER A 304 -8.93 -38.92 18.60
CA SER A 304 -10.09 -39.35 19.40
C SER A 304 -11.08 -40.13 18.54
N LEU A 305 -11.91 -40.96 19.19
CA LEU A 305 -12.98 -41.69 18.51
C LEU A 305 -14.27 -40.90 18.46
N THR A 306 -14.97 -41.01 17.34
CA THR A 306 -16.30 -40.42 17.17
C THR A 306 -17.40 -41.46 17.33
N SER A 307 -17.23 -42.62 16.68
CA SER A 307 -18.27 -43.63 16.57
C SER A 307 -17.69 -45.00 16.24
N PHE A 308 -18.51 -46.03 16.40
CA PHE A 308 -18.20 -47.39 16.00
C PHE A 308 -19.44 -48.14 15.50
N THR A 309 -19.18 -49.23 14.80
CA THR A 309 -20.17 -50.18 14.29
C THR A 309 -19.75 -51.60 14.62
N VAL A 310 -20.72 -52.50 14.69
CA VAL A 310 -20.50 -53.92 14.94
C VAL A 310 -20.91 -54.69 13.69
N ASP A 311 -20.05 -55.58 13.18
CA ASP A 311 -20.35 -56.34 11.97
C ASP A 311 -21.68 -57.11 12.10
N GLY A 312 -22.54 -56.99 11.10
CA GLY A 312 -23.92 -57.51 11.12
C GLY A 312 -24.96 -56.61 11.81
N ASP A 313 -24.57 -55.47 12.40
CA ASP A 313 -25.47 -54.41 12.89
C ASP A 313 -25.28 -53.12 12.06
N ASN A 314 -26.39 -52.54 11.60
CA ASN A 314 -26.38 -51.29 10.83
C ASN A 314 -26.42 -50.04 11.73
N THR A 315 -26.47 -50.21 13.03
CA THR A 315 -26.50 -49.12 14.02
C THR A 315 -25.10 -48.52 14.16
N VAL A 316 -25.01 -47.19 14.06
CA VAL A 316 -23.81 -46.44 14.41
C VAL A 316 -23.92 -46.03 15.87
N TYR A 317 -22.99 -46.53 16.69
CA TYR A 317 -22.88 -46.20 18.10
C TYR A 317 -21.90 -45.04 18.28
N GLN A 318 -22.20 -44.14 19.22
CA GLN A 318 -21.23 -43.10 19.58
C GLN A 318 -20.19 -43.69 20.52
N ALA A 319 -18.94 -43.26 20.37
CA ALA A 319 -17.86 -43.63 21.27
C ALA A 319 -17.94 -42.79 22.56
N ASP A 320 -18.98 -42.99 23.37
CA ASP A 320 -19.24 -42.23 24.60
C ASP A 320 -19.06 -43.04 25.89
N GLY A 321 -18.56 -44.28 25.76
CA GLY A 321 -18.36 -45.20 26.88
C GLY A 321 -19.64 -45.89 27.36
N SER A 322 -20.77 -45.73 26.68
CA SER A 322 -21.99 -46.44 27.03
C SER A 322 -21.91 -47.92 26.65
N ASP A 323 -22.45 -48.77 27.52
CA ASP A 323 -22.59 -50.21 27.26
C ASP A 323 -23.58 -50.48 26.11
N ILE A 324 -23.18 -51.34 25.19
CA ILE A 324 -24.04 -51.98 24.20
C ILE A 324 -24.09 -53.50 24.43
N THR A 325 -25.20 -54.12 24.06
CA THR A 325 -25.34 -55.58 24.11
C THR A 325 -25.24 -56.16 22.71
N ILE A 326 -24.24 -57.01 22.49
CA ILE A 326 -24.12 -57.82 21.27
C ILE A 326 -24.85 -59.14 21.55
N ALA A 327 -25.99 -59.34 20.88
CA ALA A 327 -26.89 -60.46 21.16
C ALA A 327 -26.16 -61.81 21.13
N ASP A 328 -26.36 -62.62 22.18
CA ASP A 328 -25.74 -63.93 22.37
C ASP A 328 -24.19 -63.95 22.42
N VAL A 329 -23.51 -62.79 22.47
CA VAL A 329 -22.04 -62.67 22.46
C VAL A 329 -21.49 -62.02 23.74
N GLY A 330 -22.01 -60.87 24.14
CA GLY A 330 -21.50 -60.14 25.32
C GLY A 330 -21.92 -58.68 25.39
N THR A 331 -21.36 -57.96 26.36
CA THR A 331 -21.50 -56.51 26.54
C THR A 331 -20.19 -55.83 26.16
N PHE A 332 -20.27 -54.75 25.38
CA PHE A 332 -19.12 -53.96 24.91
C PHE A 332 -19.34 -52.48 25.19
N SER A 333 -18.29 -51.75 25.54
CA SER A 333 -18.27 -50.29 25.57
C SER A 333 -17.01 -49.77 24.90
N LEU A 334 -17.06 -48.56 24.34
CA LEU A 334 -15.94 -47.85 23.76
C LEU A 334 -16.16 -46.35 23.94
N ASP A 335 -15.16 -45.65 24.48
CA ASP A 335 -15.21 -44.20 24.67
C ASP A 335 -14.35 -43.44 23.66
N SER A 336 -14.45 -42.11 23.71
CA SER A 336 -13.78 -41.22 22.76
C SER A 336 -12.26 -41.22 22.92
N GLN A 337 -11.74 -41.75 24.03
CA GLN A 337 -10.30 -41.86 24.30
C GLN A 337 -9.75 -43.24 23.94
N GLY A 338 -10.59 -44.07 23.31
CA GLY A 338 -10.21 -45.41 22.86
C GLY A 338 -10.31 -46.46 23.95
N ASP A 339 -10.69 -46.11 25.18
CA ASP A 339 -10.81 -47.09 26.25
C ASP A 339 -12.05 -47.95 25.99
N TYR A 340 -11.84 -49.26 25.87
CA TYR A 340 -12.91 -50.22 25.67
C TYR A 340 -13.05 -51.16 26.85
N THR A 341 -14.27 -51.65 27.06
CA THR A 341 -14.53 -52.83 27.89
C THR A 341 -15.28 -53.91 27.13
N PHE A 342 -15.03 -55.16 27.49
CA PHE A 342 -15.82 -56.29 26.98
C PHE A 342 -16.04 -57.33 28.07
N THR A 343 -17.29 -57.78 28.22
CA THR A 343 -17.68 -58.91 29.07
C THR A 343 -18.39 -59.96 28.22
N PRO A 344 -17.81 -61.15 28.01
CA PRO A 344 -18.45 -62.20 27.22
C PRO A 344 -19.73 -62.71 27.92
N ALA A 345 -20.71 -63.13 27.12
CA ALA A 345 -21.86 -63.86 27.63
C ALA A 345 -21.43 -65.21 28.22
N ALA A 346 -22.15 -65.71 29.22
CA ALA A 346 -21.79 -66.94 29.90
C ALA A 346 -21.75 -68.15 28.93
N ASN A 347 -20.67 -68.90 28.96
CA ASN A 347 -20.34 -70.03 28.07
C ASN A 347 -20.26 -69.65 26.59
N TYR A 348 -20.04 -68.37 26.26
CA TYR A 348 -19.76 -67.97 24.89
C TYR A 348 -18.32 -68.33 24.51
N ASN A 349 -18.17 -68.97 23.35
CA ASN A 349 -16.88 -69.35 22.77
C ASN A 349 -16.91 -69.05 21.26
N GLY A 350 -15.94 -68.30 20.75
CA GLY A 350 -15.87 -67.95 19.34
C GLY A 350 -15.46 -66.51 19.03
N ALA A 351 -15.63 -66.13 17.77
CA ALA A 351 -15.29 -64.81 17.27
C ALA A 351 -16.42 -63.81 17.56
N VAL A 352 -16.08 -62.74 18.28
CA VAL A 352 -16.94 -61.57 18.41
C VAL A 352 -17.07 -60.90 17.04
N PRO A 353 -18.26 -60.43 16.64
CA PRO A 353 -18.39 -59.63 15.42
C PRO A 353 -17.41 -58.45 15.43
N VAL A 354 -16.75 -58.19 14.30
CA VAL A 354 -15.69 -57.18 14.21
C VAL A 354 -16.26 -55.80 14.56
N ILE A 355 -15.57 -55.10 15.45
CA ILE A 355 -15.89 -53.71 15.78
C ILE A 355 -15.09 -52.83 14.84
N THR A 356 -15.76 -51.99 14.03
CA THR A 356 -15.09 -50.99 13.18
C THR A 356 -15.36 -49.61 13.75
N TYR A 357 -14.32 -48.84 14.03
CA TYR A 357 -14.41 -47.53 14.67
C TYR A 357 -13.76 -46.43 13.83
N SER A 358 -14.24 -45.20 14.02
CA SER A 358 -13.82 -44.02 13.28
C SER A 358 -13.12 -43.02 14.19
N LEU A 359 -11.90 -42.67 13.83
CA LEU A 359 -11.04 -41.73 14.55
C LEU A 359 -10.99 -40.37 13.86
N THR A 360 -10.68 -39.32 14.61
CA THR A 360 -10.38 -37.98 14.10
C THR A 360 -9.40 -37.25 15.01
N ASP A 361 -8.54 -36.44 14.42
CA ASP A 361 -7.70 -35.44 15.10
C ASP A 361 -8.29 -34.03 15.05
N GLY A 362 -9.49 -33.88 14.46
CA GLY A 362 -10.16 -32.60 14.21
C GLY A 362 -9.97 -32.05 12.79
N SER A 363 -8.98 -32.54 12.04
CA SER A 363 -8.63 -32.11 10.68
C SER A 363 -8.89 -33.21 9.65
N SER A 364 -8.49 -34.44 9.94
CA SER A 364 -8.62 -35.64 9.11
C SER A 364 -9.35 -36.77 9.87
N THR A 365 -9.58 -37.90 9.20
CA THR A 365 -10.28 -39.05 9.76
C THR A 365 -9.63 -40.35 9.30
N ASP A 366 -9.61 -41.35 10.18
CA ASP A 366 -9.19 -42.71 9.86
C ASP A 366 -10.20 -43.75 10.38
N THR A 367 -10.10 -44.98 9.89
CA THR A 367 -10.94 -46.10 10.31
C THR A 367 -10.13 -47.35 10.58
N SER A 368 -10.32 -47.92 11.77
CA SER A 368 -9.65 -49.13 12.22
C SER A 368 -10.64 -50.13 12.82
N SER A 369 -10.14 -51.31 13.21
CA SER A 369 -10.98 -52.40 13.67
C SER A 369 -10.38 -53.20 14.82
N LEU A 370 -11.25 -53.58 15.74
CA LEU A 370 -10.95 -54.43 16.88
C LEU A 370 -11.57 -55.82 16.67
N SER A 371 -10.72 -56.84 16.62
CA SER A 371 -11.12 -58.25 16.50
C SER A 371 -10.89 -58.99 17.82
N ILE A 372 -11.98 -59.43 18.47
CA ILE A 372 -11.91 -60.19 19.73
C ILE A 372 -12.29 -61.66 19.48
N THR A 373 -11.49 -62.59 20.00
CA THR A 373 -11.84 -64.01 20.10
C THR A 373 -11.93 -64.44 21.56
N VAL A 374 -13.00 -65.14 21.91
CA VAL A 374 -13.31 -65.67 23.26
C VAL A 374 -13.12 -67.19 23.30
#